data_AF-A0AAU7SKL6-F1
#
_entry.id   AF-A0AAU7SKL6-F1
#
_cell.length_a   1.000
_cell.length_b   1.000
_cell.length_c   1.000
_cell.angle_alpha   90.00
_cell.angle_beta   90.00
_cell.angle_gamma   90.00
#
_symmetry.space_group_name_H-M   'P 1'
#
loop_
_entity.id
_entity.type
_entity.pdbx_description
1 polymer ?
#
loop_
_entity_poly.entity_id
_entity_poly.type
_entity_poly.pdbx_seq_one_letter_code
_entity_poly.pdbx_strand_id
1 'polypeptide(L)'
;MSVEEKGYFTEENSVEVVTSRNVNARDARLKQVMEVVTRKLHEAVKELEPTQDEWMEAIFFLTRTGHTCTDWRQEFILLSDVLGVSMLVDAINNRKPSGASESTVLGPFHVADAPELPMGANICLDQKGEDMVISGRILDTDGRPIENAVLDVWQANDEGFYDVQQKGIQPDFNLRGVFRTGKDGHYWFRAVKPKYYPIPDDGPVGQLLGALSRHPYRPAHLHYIIKADGFETLTTHIFDPDDPYIRSDAVFGVKESLLAEFRLTNDPARAKDLGFRGPFWKVEHDFVLAPERKRN
;
A
#
# COMPACT_ATOMS: atom_id res chain seq x y z
N MET A 1 -29.83 35.46 0.74
CA MET A 1 -28.69 36.38 0.88
C MET A 1 -27.88 36.27 -0.40
N SER A 2 -27.67 37.36 -1.12
CA SER A 2 -26.91 37.38 -2.38
C SER A 2 -25.51 36.82 -2.12
N VAL A 3 -25.08 35.90 -2.97
CA VAL A 3 -23.74 35.29 -2.87
C VAL A 3 -22.78 36.21 -3.63
N GLU A 4 -22.58 37.41 -3.12
CA GLU A 4 -21.57 38.34 -3.61
C GLU A 4 -20.20 37.95 -3.06
N GLU A 5 -19.14 38.26 -3.81
CA GLU A 5 -17.77 38.14 -3.30
C GLU A 5 -17.64 38.98 -2.03
N LYS A 6 -17.19 38.36 -0.93
CA LYS A 6 -16.97 39.07 0.34
C LYS A 6 -15.74 39.98 0.22
N GLY A 7 -15.76 41.09 0.98
CA GLY A 7 -14.86 42.25 0.89
C GLY A 7 -13.36 42.00 1.12
N TYR A 8 -12.69 42.91 1.84
CA TYR A 8 -11.22 42.85 2.03
C TYR A 8 -10.78 41.69 2.94
N PHE A 9 -9.62 41.10 2.62
CA PHE A 9 -9.00 40.02 3.38
C PHE A 9 -8.50 40.53 4.73
N THR A 10 -8.95 39.89 5.81
CA THR A 10 -8.38 40.00 7.16
C THR A 10 -8.04 38.60 7.65
N GLU A 11 -7.22 38.51 8.70
CA GLU A 11 -6.92 37.22 9.33
C GLU A 11 -8.22 36.51 9.77
N GLU A 12 -9.10 37.22 10.49
CA GLU A 12 -10.39 36.72 10.98
C GLU A 12 -11.26 36.14 9.87
N ASN A 13 -11.47 36.89 8.77
CA ASN A 13 -12.41 36.52 7.71
C ASN A 13 -11.77 35.75 6.53
N SER A 14 -10.48 35.43 6.60
CA SER A 14 -9.67 34.91 5.49
C SER A 14 -10.30 33.73 4.72
N VAL A 15 -10.85 32.74 5.43
CA VAL A 15 -11.52 31.58 4.82
C VAL A 15 -12.75 32.00 4.03
N GLU A 16 -13.60 32.86 4.60
CA GLU A 16 -14.83 33.31 3.96
C GLU A 16 -14.54 34.11 2.68
N VAL A 17 -13.54 34.98 2.73
CA VAL A 17 -13.14 35.80 1.57
C VAL A 17 -12.65 34.90 0.45
N VAL A 18 -11.71 33.98 0.71
CA VAL A 18 -11.14 33.10 -0.33
C VAL A 18 -12.20 32.17 -0.91
N THR A 19 -13.00 31.51 -0.06
CA THR A 19 -14.00 30.54 -0.53
C THR A 19 -15.17 31.21 -1.27
N SER A 20 -15.50 32.47 -0.96
CA SER A 20 -16.55 33.22 -1.67
C SER A 20 -16.25 33.41 -3.16
N ARG A 21 -14.96 33.43 -3.56
CA ARG A 21 -14.52 33.54 -4.96
C ARG A 21 -14.93 32.33 -5.81
N ASN A 22 -15.24 31.20 -5.17
CA ASN A 22 -15.67 29.99 -5.85
C ASN A 22 -17.20 29.92 -6.04
N VAL A 23 -17.94 31.02 -5.85
CA VAL A 23 -19.41 31.04 -5.98
C VAL A 23 -19.90 30.47 -7.31
N ASN A 24 -19.22 30.83 -8.41
CA ASN A 24 -19.58 30.49 -9.78
C ASN A 24 -19.00 29.14 -10.27
N ALA A 25 -18.40 28.34 -9.38
CA ALA A 25 -17.87 27.03 -9.76
C ALA A 25 -18.97 26.12 -10.30
N ARG A 26 -18.76 25.55 -11.50
CA ARG A 26 -19.74 24.70 -12.19
C ARG A 26 -19.82 23.30 -11.60
N ASP A 27 -18.71 22.80 -11.06
CA ASP A 27 -18.65 21.50 -10.39
C ASP A 27 -18.89 21.69 -8.88
N ALA A 28 -20.04 21.21 -8.42
CA ALA A 28 -20.43 21.31 -7.01
C ALA A 28 -19.51 20.49 -6.08
N ARG A 29 -19.00 19.34 -6.55
CA ARG A 29 -18.09 18.51 -5.75
C ARG A 29 -16.72 19.15 -5.64
N LEU A 30 -16.18 19.68 -6.73
CA LEU A 30 -14.92 20.42 -6.70
C LEU A 30 -15.02 21.65 -5.78
N LYS A 31 -16.12 22.40 -5.87
CA LYS A 31 -16.38 23.55 -4.97
C LYS A 31 -16.36 23.14 -3.50
N GLN A 32 -17.01 22.02 -3.16
CA GLN A 32 -17.01 21.48 -1.81
C GLN A 32 -15.60 21.04 -1.36
N VAL A 33 -14.85 20.35 -2.21
CA VAL A 33 -13.48 19.92 -1.89
C VAL A 33 -12.58 21.13 -1.62
N MET A 34 -12.61 22.14 -2.49
CA MET A 34 -11.78 23.32 -2.33
C MET A 34 -12.17 24.16 -1.11
N GLU A 35 -13.45 24.23 -0.74
CA GLU A 35 -13.86 24.87 0.52
C GLU A 35 -13.18 24.20 1.72
N VAL A 36 -13.27 22.87 1.82
CA VAL A 36 -12.69 22.13 2.96
C VAL A 36 -11.18 22.27 3.00
N VAL A 37 -10.50 22.14 1.86
CA VAL A 37 -9.04 22.26 1.76
C VAL A 37 -8.59 23.66 2.17
N THR A 38 -9.18 24.71 1.59
CA THR A 38 -8.84 26.10 1.93
C THR A 38 -9.07 26.37 3.41
N ARG A 39 -10.22 25.95 3.94
CA ARG A 39 -10.54 26.16 5.35
C ARG A 39 -9.54 25.45 6.26
N LYS A 40 -9.24 24.18 6.02
CA LYS A 40 -8.30 23.41 6.85
C LYS A 40 -6.86 23.92 6.75
N LEU A 41 -6.43 24.39 5.58
CA LEU A 41 -5.12 25.00 5.42
C LEU A 41 -5.01 26.33 6.20
N HIS A 42 -6.04 27.18 6.15
CA HIS A 42 -6.05 28.44 6.91
C HIS A 42 -6.13 28.19 8.42
N GLU A 43 -6.93 27.21 8.87
CA GLU A 43 -6.96 26.78 10.27
C GLU A 43 -5.54 26.40 10.75
N ALA A 44 -4.80 25.60 9.97
CA ALA A 44 -3.42 25.22 10.31
C ALA A 44 -2.46 26.42 10.33
N VAL A 45 -2.54 27.33 9.36
CA VAL A 45 -1.68 28.54 9.33
C VAL A 45 -1.94 29.44 10.54
N LYS A 46 -3.20 29.61 10.93
CA LYS A 46 -3.57 30.39 12.12
C LYS A 46 -3.12 29.73 13.42
N GLU A 47 -3.17 28.40 13.48
CA GLU A 47 -2.73 27.65 14.65
C GLU A 47 -1.19 27.68 14.82
N LEU A 48 -0.45 27.60 13.71
CA LEU A 48 1.01 27.56 13.72
C LEU A 48 1.66 28.95 13.79
N GLU A 49 0.98 29.99 13.31
CA GLU A 49 1.51 31.35 13.15
C GLU A 49 2.92 31.38 12.50
N PRO A 50 3.12 30.74 11.31
CA PRO A 50 4.44 30.56 10.76
C PRO A 50 5.09 31.89 10.37
N THR A 51 6.40 31.97 10.58
CA THR A 51 7.22 33.04 10.02
C THR A 51 7.26 32.98 8.49
N GLN A 52 7.65 34.09 7.85
CA GLN A 52 7.82 34.12 6.40
C GLN A 52 8.89 33.12 5.91
N ASP A 53 9.92 32.91 6.71
CA ASP A 53 11.00 31.97 6.40
C ASP A 53 10.51 30.52 6.48
N GLU A 54 9.73 30.16 7.50
CA GLU A 54 9.10 28.82 7.60
C GLU A 54 8.12 28.57 6.45
N TRP A 55 7.31 29.58 6.10
CA TRP A 55 6.43 29.48 4.94
C TRP A 55 7.22 29.27 3.64
N MET A 56 8.31 30.04 3.44
CA MET A 56 9.15 29.90 2.25
C MET A 56 9.83 28.52 2.20
N GLU A 57 10.28 27.99 3.33
CA GLU A 57 10.85 26.64 3.39
C GLU A 57 9.81 25.57 3.05
N ALA A 58 8.55 25.73 3.49
CA ALA A 58 7.46 24.83 3.08
C ALA A 58 7.20 24.89 1.56
N ILE A 59 7.27 26.08 0.95
CA ILE A 59 7.19 26.23 -0.51
C ILE A 59 8.36 25.53 -1.20
N PHE A 60 9.58 25.68 -0.71
CA PHE A 60 10.75 25.00 -1.27
C PHE A 60 10.68 23.49 -1.09
N PHE A 61 10.18 23.00 0.05
CA PHE A 61 9.92 21.58 0.26
C PHE A 61 8.98 21.02 -0.82
N LEU A 62 7.79 21.61 -1.00
CA LEU A 62 6.83 21.18 -2.00
C LEU A 62 7.38 21.28 -3.43
N THR A 63 8.18 22.31 -3.71
CA THR A 63 8.85 22.48 -5.00
C THR A 63 9.85 21.35 -5.26
N ARG A 64 10.69 21.02 -4.27
CA ARG A 64 11.64 19.90 -4.37
C ARG A 64 10.90 18.56 -4.51
N THR A 65 9.81 18.35 -3.76
CA THR A 65 8.95 17.15 -3.91
C THR A 65 8.45 17.00 -5.35
N GLY A 66 7.99 18.10 -5.96
CA GLY A 66 7.59 18.12 -7.37
C GLY A 66 8.73 17.79 -8.33
N HIS A 67 9.90 18.41 -8.16
CA HIS A 67 11.08 18.15 -9.01
C HIS A 67 11.66 16.73 -8.87
N THR A 68 11.45 16.07 -7.73
CA THR A 68 11.87 14.67 -7.50
C THR A 68 10.92 13.67 -8.18
N CYS A 69 9.71 14.09 -8.56
CA CYS A 69 8.79 13.22 -9.28
C CYS A 69 9.26 12.97 -10.72
N THR A 70 9.18 11.72 -11.16
CA THR A 70 9.45 11.25 -12.53
C THR A 70 8.36 10.27 -12.97
N ASP A 71 8.44 9.73 -14.19
CA ASP A 71 7.51 8.69 -14.67
C ASP A 71 7.49 7.43 -13.79
N TRP A 72 8.57 7.19 -13.03
CA TRP A 72 8.76 5.98 -12.21
C TRP A 72 8.90 6.29 -10.71
N ARG A 73 8.94 7.56 -10.32
CA ARG A 73 9.02 8.01 -8.91
C ARG A 73 7.95 9.04 -8.64
N GLN A 74 7.08 8.76 -7.67
CA GLN A 74 6.00 9.68 -7.27
C GLN A 74 6.22 10.16 -5.83
N GLU A 75 7.04 11.19 -5.65
CA GLU A 75 7.38 11.73 -4.33
C GLU A 75 6.17 12.36 -3.62
N PHE A 76 5.17 12.87 -4.36
CA PHE A 76 3.91 13.34 -3.76
C PHE A 76 3.05 12.20 -3.23
N ILE A 77 3.05 11.03 -3.89
CA ILE A 77 2.40 9.83 -3.35
C ILE A 77 3.15 9.39 -2.09
N LEU A 78 4.49 9.38 -2.13
CA LEU A 78 5.29 9.04 -0.96
C LEU A 78 5.06 9.99 0.21
N LEU A 79 4.91 11.29 -0.04
CA LEU A 79 4.54 12.27 0.97
C LEU A 79 3.16 11.96 1.57
N SER A 80 2.18 11.60 0.73
CA SER A 80 0.86 11.14 1.18
C SER A 80 0.96 9.88 2.06
N ASP A 81 1.82 8.93 1.69
CA ASP A 81 2.05 7.68 2.42
C ASP A 81 2.61 7.95 3.83
N VAL A 82 3.69 8.74 3.93
CA VAL A 82 4.35 8.99 5.22
C VAL A 82 3.58 9.94 6.13
N LEU A 83 2.59 10.66 5.60
CA LEU A 83 1.63 11.46 6.37
C LEU A 83 0.36 10.65 6.71
N GLY A 84 0.27 9.38 6.29
CA GLY A 84 -0.88 8.50 6.56
C GLY A 84 -2.13 8.82 5.72
N VAL A 85 -2.05 9.76 4.78
CA VAL A 85 -3.18 10.18 3.94
C VAL A 85 -3.60 9.03 3.02
N SER A 86 -2.66 8.32 2.42
CA SER A 86 -2.98 7.18 1.53
C SER A 86 -3.73 6.07 2.26
N MET A 87 -3.30 5.73 3.47
CA MET A 87 -3.99 4.75 4.33
C MET A 87 -5.36 5.24 4.79
N LEU A 88 -5.51 6.53 5.08
CA LEU A 88 -6.82 7.10 5.42
C LEU A 88 -7.79 7.05 4.23
N VAL A 89 -7.31 7.37 3.03
CA VAL A 89 -8.09 7.28 1.79
C VAL A 89 -8.50 5.83 1.54
N ASP A 90 -7.59 4.86 1.71
CA ASP A 90 -7.89 3.43 1.62
C ASP A 90 -9.00 3.05 2.63
N ALA A 91 -8.82 3.34 3.91
CA ALA A 91 -9.77 2.99 4.96
C ALA A 91 -11.18 3.59 4.75
N ILE A 92 -11.29 4.79 4.16
CA ILE A 92 -12.58 5.42 3.86
C ILE A 92 -13.28 4.72 2.69
N ASN A 93 -12.54 4.39 1.62
CA ASN A 93 -13.13 3.87 0.38
C ASN A 93 -13.32 2.35 0.41
N ASN A 94 -12.56 1.65 1.27
CA ASN A 94 -12.62 0.20 1.44
C ASN A 94 -13.24 -0.20 2.79
N ARG A 95 -14.30 0.50 3.22
CA ARG A 95 -15.13 0.05 4.35
C ARG A 95 -15.83 -1.26 3.98
N LYS A 96 -15.28 -2.40 4.35
CA LYS A 96 -15.84 -3.72 4.03
C LYS A 96 -16.86 -4.17 5.09
N PRO A 97 -17.80 -5.07 4.74
CA PRO A 97 -18.62 -5.75 5.74
C PRO A 97 -17.74 -6.51 6.74
N SER A 98 -18.27 -6.74 7.95
CA SER A 98 -17.58 -7.55 8.96
C SER A 98 -17.22 -8.93 8.41
N GLY A 99 -16.03 -9.41 8.71
CA GLY A 99 -15.51 -10.70 8.26
C GLY A 99 -14.77 -10.70 6.92
N ALA A 100 -14.85 -9.62 6.13
CA ALA A 100 -14.03 -9.48 4.93
C ALA A 100 -12.59 -9.07 5.29
N SER A 101 -11.62 -9.53 4.50
CA SER A 101 -10.22 -9.14 4.67
C SER A 101 -10.03 -7.65 4.42
N GLU A 102 -9.16 -7.05 5.23
CA GLU A 102 -8.88 -5.62 5.14
C GLU A 102 -7.98 -5.29 3.95
N SER A 103 -8.23 -4.15 3.32
CA SER A 103 -7.32 -3.56 2.34
C SER A 103 -6.15 -2.85 3.01
N THR A 104 -5.12 -2.56 2.23
CA THR A 104 -4.05 -1.61 2.58
C THR A 104 -3.46 -1.02 1.29
N VAL A 105 -2.56 -0.03 1.40
CA VAL A 105 -2.00 0.69 0.25
C VAL A 105 -1.41 -0.26 -0.80
N LEU A 106 -1.58 0.03 -2.09
CA LEU A 106 -0.97 -0.76 -3.17
C LEU A 106 0.57 -0.74 -3.15
N GLY A 107 1.15 0.41 -2.79
CA GLY A 107 2.58 0.68 -2.96
C GLY A 107 2.97 0.95 -4.43
N PRO A 108 4.20 1.45 -4.67
CA PRO A 108 4.61 1.91 -6.00
C PRO A 108 5.20 0.80 -6.89
N PHE A 109 5.32 -0.43 -6.40
CA PHE A 109 6.09 -1.50 -7.05
C PHE A 109 5.23 -2.59 -7.69
N HIS A 110 3.93 -2.38 -7.87
CA HIS A 110 3.12 -3.26 -8.70
C HIS A 110 3.52 -3.12 -10.18
N VAL A 111 3.57 -4.24 -10.89
CA VAL A 111 3.88 -4.30 -12.32
C VAL A 111 2.78 -5.12 -12.98
N ALA A 112 2.12 -4.54 -13.97
CA ALA A 112 1.12 -5.24 -14.76
C ALA A 112 1.73 -6.40 -15.56
N ASP A 113 0.87 -7.33 -15.99
CA ASP A 113 1.24 -8.43 -16.90
C ASP A 113 2.28 -9.40 -16.32
N ALA A 114 2.34 -9.53 -14.99
CA ALA A 114 3.06 -10.62 -14.35
C ALA A 114 2.51 -11.98 -14.85
N PRO A 115 3.38 -13.00 -15.02
CA PRO A 115 2.98 -14.25 -15.65
C PRO A 115 1.93 -15.01 -14.81
N GLU A 116 0.91 -15.56 -15.47
CA GLU A 116 0.03 -16.57 -14.85
C GLU A 116 0.80 -17.89 -14.74
N LEU A 117 0.91 -18.41 -13.52
CA LEU A 117 1.71 -19.56 -13.16
C LEU A 117 0.82 -20.69 -12.63
N PRO A 118 1.21 -21.97 -12.84
CA PRO A 118 0.49 -23.08 -12.23
C PRO A 118 0.61 -23.02 -10.71
N MET A 119 -0.44 -23.48 -10.02
CA MET A 119 -0.45 -23.55 -8.56
C MET A 119 0.78 -24.31 -8.04
N GLY A 120 1.47 -23.73 -7.05
CA GLY A 120 2.71 -24.28 -6.51
C GLY A 120 3.99 -23.90 -7.25
N ALA A 121 3.92 -23.07 -8.29
CA ALA A 121 5.12 -22.52 -8.92
C ALA A 121 6.01 -21.79 -7.91
N ASN A 122 7.32 -21.76 -8.20
CA ASN A 122 8.26 -20.95 -7.43
C ASN A 122 8.40 -19.58 -8.11
N ILE A 123 7.99 -18.51 -7.44
CA ILE A 123 8.13 -17.14 -7.93
C ILE A 123 9.52 -16.57 -7.68
N CYS A 124 10.35 -17.19 -6.83
CA CYS A 124 11.76 -16.85 -6.69
C CYS A 124 12.57 -17.50 -7.82
N LEU A 125 12.83 -16.73 -8.87
CA LEU A 125 13.48 -17.17 -10.10
C LEU A 125 15.01 -17.26 -9.95
N ASP A 126 15.59 -16.47 -9.05
CA ASP A 126 17.04 -16.44 -8.77
C ASP A 126 17.48 -17.37 -7.62
N GLN A 127 16.53 -17.97 -6.89
CA GLN A 127 16.75 -18.93 -5.80
C GLN A 127 17.65 -18.38 -4.68
N LYS A 128 17.50 -17.11 -4.35
CA LYS A 128 18.25 -16.43 -3.27
C LYS A 128 17.34 -16.12 -2.09
N GLY A 129 17.85 -16.35 -0.88
CA GLY A 129 17.13 -16.14 0.37
C GLY A 129 16.69 -17.44 1.04
N GLU A 130 15.93 -17.31 2.12
CA GLU A 130 15.38 -18.43 2.87
C GLU A 130 14.12 -18.97 2.19
N ASP A 131 14.12 -20.25 1.82
CA ASP A 131 12.99 -20.93 1.18
C ASP A 131 11.68 -20.71 1.95
N MET A 132 10.61 -20.35 1.24
CA MET A 132 9.30 -20.08 1.82
C MET A 132 8.18 -20.70 0.97
N VAL A 133 7.20 -21.31 1.62
CA VAL A 133 5.96 -21.75 1.00
C VAL A 133 4.79 -20.99 1.62
N ILE A 134 3.97 -20.41 0.77
CA ILE A 134 2.78 -19.64 1.16
C ILE A 134 1.56 -20.43 0.72
N SER A 135 0.54 -20.51 1.57
CA SER A 135 -0.73 -21.18 1.25
C SER A 135 -1.92 -20.58 1.99
N GLY A 136 -3.11 -20.80 1.46
CA GLY A 136 -4.36 -20.38 2.09
C GLY A 136 -5.57 -20.64 1.19
N ARG A 137 -6.69 -20.02 1.54
CA ARG A 137 -7.94 -20.09 0.77
C ARG A 137 -8.48 -18.70 0.49
N ILE A 138 -9.14 -18.58 -0.65
CA ILE A 138 -9.97 -17.43 -1.01
C ILE A 138 -11.43 -17.81 -0.75
N LEU A 139 -12.07 -17.08 0.15
CA LEU A 139 -13.40 -17.35 0.67
C LEU A 139 -14.34 -16.17 0.44
N ASP A 140 -15.65 -16.42 0.40
CA ASP A 140 -16.68 -15.38 0.53
C ASP A 140 -16.97 -15.08 2.01
N THR A 141 -17.77 -14.05 2.28
CA THR A 141 -18.18 -13.66 3.65
C THR A 141 -19.03 -14.72 4.37
N ASP A 142 -19.52 -15.75 3.67
CA ASP A 142 -20.22 -16.90 4.25
C ASP A 142 -19.26 -18.09 4.51
N GLY A 143 -17.96 -17.92 4.25
CA GLY A 143 -16.93 -18.95 4.41
C GLY A 143 -16.88 -19.98 3.29
N ARG A 144 -17.55 -19.75 2.16
CA ARG A 144 -17.52 -20.65 1.00
C ARG A 144 -16.28 -20.37 0.14
N PRO A 145 -15.62 -21.41 -0.40
CA PRO A 145 -14.48 -21.21 -1.30
C PRO A 145 -14.91 -20.54 -2.61
N ILE A 146 -14.06 -19.64 -3.10
CA ILE A 146 -14.24 -18.96 -4.38
C ILE A 146 -13.38 -19.63 -5.44
N GLU A 147 -14.03 -20.26 -6.42
CA GLU A 147 -13.39 -20.82 -7.62
C GLU A 147 -12.99 -19.70 -8.59
N ASN A 148 -11.90 -19.88 -9.33
CA ASN A 148 -11.40 -18.96 -10.35
C ASN A 148 -11.01 -17.55 -9.84
N ALA A 149 -10.83 -17.38 -8.53
CA ALA A 149 -10.25 -16.15 -8.00
C ALA A 149 -8.82 -16.00 -8.50
N VAL A 150 -8.48 -14.81 -8.98
CA VAL A 150 -7.16 -14.43 -9.47
C VAL A 150 -6.39 -13.74 -8.35
N LEU A 151 -5.20 -14.24 -8.04
CA LEU A 151 -4.27 -13.67 -7.07
C LEU A 151 -3.04 -13.17 -7.81
N ASP A 152 -2.85 -11.87 -7.88
CA ASP A 152 -1.63 -11.22 -8.36
C ASP A 152 -0.76 -10.88 -7.15
N VAL A 153 0.42 -11.50 -7.05
CA VAL A 153 1.31 -11.42 -5.89
C VAL A 153 2.68 -10.88 -6.27
N TRP A 154 3.25 -10.07 -5.38
CA TRP A 154 4.62 -9.60 -5.51
C TRP A 154 5.25 -9.31 -4.13
N GLN A 155 6.58 -9.37 -4.05
CA GLN A 155 7.32 -9.04 -2.83
C GLN A 155 8.74 -8.57 -3.15
N ALA A 156 9.40 -7.96 -2.16
CA ALA A 156 10.84 -7.75 -2.20
C ALA A 156 11.60 -9.07 -1.97
N ASN A 157 12.85 -9.11 -2.41
CA ASN A 157 13.78 -10.20 -2.11
C ASN A 157 14.31 -10.14 -0.66
N ASP A 158 15.22 -11.06 -0.32
CA ASP A 158 15.89 -11.17 0.98
C ASP A 158 16.87 -10.01 1.28
N GLU A 159 17.14 -9.15 0.29
CA GLU A 159 17.90 -7.91 0.43
C GLU A 159 17.02 -6.66 0.54
N GLY A 160 15.70 -6.79 0.36
CA GLY A 160 14.74 -5.69 0.45
C GLY A 160 14.53 -4.93 -0.87
N PHE A 161 14.76 -5.56 -2.03
CA PHE A 161 14.57 -4.94 -3.34
C PHE A 161 13.53 -5.69 -4.18
N TYR A 162 12.67 -4.93 -4.87
CA TYR A 162 11.86 -5.44 -5.98
C TYR A 162 12.69 -5.53 -7.26
N ASP A 163 12.37 -6.47 -8.13
CA ASP A 163 12.99 -6.66 -9.45
C ASP A 163 13.15 -5.36 -10.26
N VAL A 164 12.11 -4.50 -10.28
CA VAL A 164 12.10 -3.22 -11.00
C VAL A 164 13.14 -2.22 -10.49
N GLN A 165 13.61 -2.37 -9.25
CA GLN A 165 14.66 -1.54 -8.67
C GLN A 165 16.07 -2.07 -9.01
N GLN A 166 16.17 -3.31 -9.48
CA GLN A 166 17.42 -4.05 -9.70
C GLN A 166 17.47 -4.65 -11.12
N LYS A 167 17.13 -3.85 -12.14
CA LYS A 167 17.19 -4.28 -13.55
C LYS A 167 18.58 -4.79 -13.94
N GLY A 168 18.62 -5.98 -14.55
CA GLY A 168 19.86 -6.66 -14.93
C GLY A 168 20.59 -7.39 -13.78
N ILE A 169 20.09 -7.28 -12.55
CA ILE A 169 20.58 -8.00 -11.38
C ILE A 169 19.58 -9.08 -10.97
N GLN A 170 18.29 -8.72 -10.85
CA GLN A 170 17.19 -9.67 -10.69
C GLN A 170 16.63 -10.09 -12.06
N PRO A 171 16.17 -11.34 -12.22
CA PRO A 171 15.36 -11.74 -13.38
C PRO A 171 14.11 -10.88 -13.53
N ASP A 172 13.66 -10.66 -14.77
CA ASP A 172 12.37 -10.01 -15.01
C ASP A 172 11.25 -10.80 -14.34
N PHE A 173 10.34 -10.11 -13.64
CA PHE A 173 9.26 -10.69 -12.85
C PHE A 173 9.72 -11.61 -11.71
N ASN A 174 10.97 -11.50 -11.23
CA ASN A 174 11.40 -12.19 -10.02
C ASN A 174 10.48 -11.81 -8.86
N LEU A 175 10.07 -12.82 -8.10
CA LEU A 175 9.17 -12.69 -6.94
C LEU A 175 7.81 -12.07 -7.28
N ARG A 176 7.33 -12.31 -8.50
CA ARG A 176 5.99 -11.96 -8.97
C ARG A 176 5.29 -13.17 -9.56
N GLY A 177 3.96 -13.19 -9.48
CA GLY A 177 3.18 -14.22 -10.17
C GLY A 177 1.68 -14.00 -10.03
N VAL A 178 0.95 -14.53 -11.02
CA VAL A 178 -0.51 -14.56 -11.00
C VAL A 178 -0.97 -16.01 -10.86
N PHE A 179 -1.90 -16.27 -9.94
CA PHE A 179 -2.44 -17.60 -9.68
C PHE A 179 -3.96 -17.60 -9.76
N ARG A 180 -4.55 -18.75 -10.04
CA ARG A 180 -6.00 -18.95 -10.13
C ARG A 180 -6.45 -20.11 -9.26
N THR A 181 -7.43 -19.87 -8.38
CA THR A 181 -7.95 -20.91 -7.47
C THR A 181 -8.79 -21.95 -8.21
N GLY A 182 -8.75 -23.19 -7.70
CA GLY A 182 -9.69 -24.24 -8.06
C GLY A 182 -10.98 -24.18 -7.23
N LYS A 183 -11.81 -25.25 -7.32
CA LYS A 183 -13.10 -25.36 -6.63
C LYS A 183 -13.06 -25.28 -5.11
N ASP A 184 -11.91 -25.61 -4.53
CA ASP A 184 -11.68 -25.56 -3.08
C ASP A 184 -11.19 -24.19 -2.61
N GLY A 185 -11.06 -23.22 -3.52
CA GLY A 185 -10.58 -21.87 -3.23
C GLY A 185 -9.12 -21.83 -2.78
N HIS A 186 -8.40 -22.95 -2.81
CA HIS A 186 -7.07 -23.05 -2.26
C HIS A 186 -6.03 -22.42 -3.19
N TYR A 187 -5.06 -21.72 -2.60
CA TYR A 187 -3.88 -21.24 -3.29
C TYR A 187 -2.63 -21.65 -2.54
N TRP A 188 -1.54 -21.88 -3.28
CA TRP A 188 -0.21 -21.99 -2.72
C TRP A 188 0.87 -21.73 -3.78
N PHE A 189 2.01 -21.22 -3.35
CA PHE A 189 3.18 -21.01 -4.19
C PHE A 189 4.45 -21.01 -3.34
N ARG A 190 5.60 -21.13 -3.98
CA ARG A 190 6.93 -21.07 -3.34
C ARG A 190 7.56 -19.72 -3.64
N ALA A 191 8.31 -19.19 -2.68
CA ALA A 191 9.03 -17.94 -2.76
C ALA A 191 10.20 -17.99 -1.76
N VAL A 192 10.65 -16.81 -1.30
CA VAL A 192 11.62 -16.66 -0.22
C VAL A 192 11.11 -15.66 0.81
N LYS A 193 11.56 -15.78 2.06
CA LYS A 193 11.16 -14.85 3.12
C LYS A 193 11.58 -13.42 2.75
N PRO A 194 10.65 -12.46 2.61
CA PRO A 194 11.01 -11.08 2.29
C PRO A 194 11.74 -10.46 3.48
N LYS A 195 12.58 -9.48 3.19
CA LYS A 195 13.16 -8.59 4.20
C LYS A 195 12.38 -7.29 4.27
N TYR A 196 12.38 -6.65 5.43
CA TYR A 196 12.03 -5.23 5.53
C TYR A 196 12.90 -4.40 4.59
N TYR A 197 12.39 -3.27 4.14
CA TYR A 197 13.13 -2.38 3.24
C TYR A 197 12.76 -0.91 3.48
N PRO A 198 13.69 0.02 3.23
CA PRO A 198 13.38 1.44 3.31
C PRO A 198 12.54 1.85 2.09
N ILE A 199 11.54 2.72 2.32
CA ILE A 199 11.01 3.53 1.21
C ILE A 199 12.13 4.42 0.64
N PRO A 200 12.00 4.96 -0.60
CA PRO A 200 12.96 5.93 -1.11
C PRO A 200 13.17 7.10 -0.13
N ASP A 201 14.40 7.25 0.38
CA ASP A 201 14.73 8.20 1.44
C ASP A 201 15.82 9.22 1.04
N ASP A 202 16.25 9.19 -0.22
CA ASP A 202 17.19 10.13 -0.84
C ASP A 202 16.52 11.46 -1.28
N GLY A 203 15.20 11.55 -1.17
CA GLY A 203 14.40 12.71 -1.56
C GLY A 203 13.94 13.59 -0.40
N PRO A 204 13.14 14.65 -0.68
CA PRO A 204 12.59 15.53 0.34
C PRO A 204 11.81 14.77 1.42
N VAL A 205 11.08 13.70 1.06
CA VAL A 205 10.32 12.92 2.05
C VAL A 205 11.26 12.23 3.04
N GLY A 206 12.35 11.61 2.57
CA GLY A 206 13.35 11.02 3.44
C GLY A 206 14.04 12.04 4.34
N GLN A 207 14.35 13.23 3.81
CA GLN A 207 14.89 14.35 4.61
C GLN A 207 13.92 14.79 5.71
N LEU A 208 12.63 14.89 5.40
CA LEU A 208 11.59 15.21 6.39
C LEU A 208 11.50 14.13 7.47
N LEU A 209 11.51 12.84 7.10
CA LEU A 209 11.52 11.75 8.06
C LEU A 209 12.74 11.82 8.99
N GLY A 210 13.94 12.03 8.42
CA GLY A 210 15.16 12.19 9.20
C GLY A 210 15.08 13.38 10.17
N ALA A 211 14.58 14.53 9.72
CA ALA A 211 14.39 15.70 10.57
C ALA A 211 13.39 15.46 11.72
N LEU A 212 12.41 14.57 11.50
CA LEU A 212 11.43 14.14 12.52
C LEU A 212 11.88 12.91 13.33
N SER A 213 13.13 12.46 13.18
CA SER A 213 13.65 11.24 13.81
C SER A 213 12.85 9.98 13.50
N ARG A 214 12.26 9.90 12.31
CA ARG A 214 11.53 8.73 11.80
C ARG A 214 12.42 7.90 10.88
N HIS A 215 12.29 6.58 10.96
CA HIS A 215 12.95 5.67 10.02
C HIS A 215 12.13 5.48 8.73
N PRO A 216 12.76 5.13 7.60
CA PRO A 216 12.08 4.89 6.32
C PRO A 216 11.58 3.44 6.13
N TYR A 217 11.89 2.54 7.06
CA TYR A 217 11.61 1.12 6.88
C TYR A 217 10.12 0.75 6.90
N ARG A 218 9.76 -0.13 5.97
CA ARG A 218 8.54 -0.93 5.97
C ARG A 218 8.86 -2.36 6.41
N PRO A 219 8.06 -2.99 7.27
CA PRO A 219 8.28 -4.37 7.71
C PRO A 219 8.21 -5.36 6.55
N ALA A 220 8.77 -6.56 6.69
CA ALA A 220 8.64 -7.63 5.69
C ALA A 220 7.15 -7.94 5.38
N HIS A 221 6.80 -7.91 4.09
CA HIS A 221 5.44 -8.17 3.62
C HIS A 221 5.40 -8.79 2.23
N LEU A 222 4.25 -9.40 1.92
CA LEU A 222 3.88 -9.84 0.58
C LEU A 222 2.64 -9.09 0.15
N HIS A 223 2.63 -8.63 -1.09
CA HIS A 223 1.50 -7.94 -1.69
C HIS A 223 0.55 -8.88 -2.42
N TYR A 224 -0.72 -8.50 -2.43
CA TYR A 224 -1.81 -9.21 -3.10
C TYR A 224 -2.75 -8.20 -3.78
N ILE A 225 -3.12 -8.47 -5.02
CA ILE A 225 -4.37 -8.02 -5.63
C ILE A 225 -5.20 -9.27 -5.92
N ILE A 226 -6.38 -9.36 -5.30
CA ILE A 226 -7.27 -10.51 -5.42
C ILE A 226 -8.56 -10.07 -6.11
N LYS A 227 -8.91 -10.77 -7.19
CA LYS A 227 -10.09 -10.49 -8.02
C LYS A 227 -10.91 -11.76 -8.21
N ALA A 228 -12.22 -11.64 -8.13
CA ALA A 228 -13.14 -12.72 -8.49
C ALA A 228 -14.45 -12.12 -9.01
N ASP A 229 -15.09 -12.80 -9.96
CA ASP A 229 -16.35 -12.33 -10.54
C ASP A 229 -17.44 -12.20 -9.47
N GLY A 230 -18.06 -11.02 -9.40
CA GLY A 230 -19.10 -10.71 -8.40
C GLY A 230 -18.55 -10.30 -7.02
N PHE A 231 -17.24 -10.11 -6.88
CA PHE A 231 -16.59 -9.65 -5.64
C PHE A 231 -15.82 -8.35 -5.85
N GLU A 232 -15.78 -7.51 -4.81
CA GLU A 232 -14.93 -6.33 -4.82
C GLU A 232 -13.45 -6.74 -4.89
N THR A 233 -12.67 -6.06 -5.73
CA THR A 233 -11.21 -6.26 -5.77
C THR A 233 -10.61 -5.95 -4.40
N LEU A 234 -9.74 -6.84 -3.91
CA LEU A 234 -8.98 -6.66 -2.67
C LEU A 234 -7.52 -6.41 -3.00
N THR A 235 -7.05 -5.19 -2.72
CA THR A 235 -5.62 -4.87 -2.67
C THR A 235 -5.18 -4.90 -1.21
N THR A 236 -4.24 -5.76 -0.86
CA THR A 236 -3.80 -5.94 0.52
C THR A 236 -2.38 -6.50 0.63
N HIS A 237 -1.89 -6.63 1.87
CA HIS A 237 -0.62 -7.28 2.19
C HIS A 237 -0.85 -8.33 3.27
N ILE A 238 0.11 -9.23 3.42
CA ILE A 238 0.34 -9.94 4.70
C ILE A 238 1.72 -9.55 5.23
N PHE A 239 1.86 -9.52 6.55
CA PHE A 239 3.09 -9.10 7.23
C PHE A 239 3.66 -10.19 8.14
N ASP A 240 4.98 -10.19 8.28
CA ASP A 240 5.69 -10.99 9.28
C ASP A 240 5.52 -10.35 10.68
N PRO A 241 4.87 -11.04 11.64
CA PRO A 241 4.62 -10.50 12.98
C PRO A 241 5.89 -10.29 13.80
N ASP A 242 6.99 -10.97 13.45
CA ASP A 242 8.28 -10.89 14.17
C ASP A 242 9.23 -9.86 13.55
N ASP A 243 8.81 -9.12 12.52
CA ASP A 243 9.63 -8.08 11.89
C ASP A 243 9.90 -6.91 12.87
N PRO A 244 11.14 -6.39 12.96
CA PRO A 244 11.48 -5.31 13.87
C PRO A 244 10.70 -4.00 13.64
N TYR A 245 10.14 -3.80 12.44
CA TYR A 245 9.39 -2.59 12.08
C TYR A 245 7.87 -2.80 12.05
N ILE A 246 7.36 -3.94 12.52
CA ILE A 246 5.94 -4.28 12.43
C ILE A 246 5.01 -3.26 13.12
N ARG A 247 5.50 -2.58 14.15
CA ARG A 247 4.75 -1.55 14.90
C ARG A 247 5.06 -0.12 14.48
N SER A 248 5.91 0.07 13.49
CA SER A 248 6.42 1.39 13.10
C SER A 248 6.58 1.55 11.59
N ASP A 249 5.80 0.81 10.78
CA ASP A 249 5.79 0.94 9.33
C ASP A 249 5.73 2.41 8.89
N ALA A 250 6.72 2.83 8.10
CA ALA A 250 6.89 4.22 7.69
C ALA A 250 5.65 4.81 6.97
N VAL A 251 4.82 3.95 6.38
CA VAL A 251 3.60 4.31 5.63
C VAL A 251 2.31 3.85 6.30
N PHE A 252 2.38 3.34 7.54
CA PHE A 252 1.21 2.93 8.34
C PHE A 252 0.35 1.82 7.70
N GLY A 253 0.94 0.96 6.86
CA GLY A 253 0.22 -0.05 6.11
C GLY A 253 -0.18 -1.29 6.91
N VAL A 254 0.38 -1.48 8.10
CA VAL A 254 0.14 -2.66 8.95
C VAL A 254 -1.22 -2.56 9.64
N LYS A 255 -1.97 -3.67 9.58
CA LYS A 255 -3.18 -3.90 10.35
C LYS A 255 -3.06 -5.26 11.05
N GLU A 256 -3.60 -5.37 12.25
CA GLU A 256 -3.47 -6.59 13.07
C GLU A 256 -4.06 -7.83 12.37
N SER A 257 -5.17 -7.66 11.63
CA SER A 257 -5.80 -8.73 10.85
C SER A 257 -4.95 -9.23 9.68
N LEU A 258 -3.93 -8.47 9.26
CA LEU A 258 -3.04 -8.78 8.14
C LEU A 258 -1.71 -9.40 8.58
N LEU A 259 -1.55 -9.68 9.88
CA LEU A 259 -0.42 -10.47 10.38
C LEU A 259 -0.63 -11.93 9.97
N ALA A 260 0.26 -12.46 9.14
CA ALA A 260 0.23 -13.87 8.77
C ALA A 260 1.02 -14.70 9.77
N GLU A 261 0.83 -16.02 9.72
CA GLU A 261 1.57 -16.93 10.57
C GLU A 261 2.84 -17.43 9.87
N PHE A 262 4.01 -16.97 10.33
CA PHE A 262 5.30 -17.42 9.83
C PHE A 262 5.87 -18.50 10.75
N ARG A 263 6.03 -19.72 10.24
CA ARG A 263 6.61 -20.84 11.00
C ARG A 263 7.82 -21.43 10.28
N LEU A 264 9.00 -21.27 10.88
CA LEU A 264 10.18 -21.99 10.44
C LEU A 264 9.99 -23.50 10.67
N THR A 265 10.04 -24.27 9.60
CA THR A 265 9.72 -25.69 9.57
C THR A 265 10.94 -26.50 9.19
N ASN A 266 11.27 -27.50 10.00
CA ASN A 266 12.33 -28.47 9.72
C ASN A 266 11.72 -29.83 9.41
N ASP A 267 11.23 -29.99 8.19
CA ASP A 267 10.68 -31.24 7.65
C ASP A 267 11.41 -31.59 6.34
N PRO A 268 12.42 -32.48 6.38
CA PRO A 268 13.21 -32.84 5.20
C PRO A 268 12.39 -33.52 4.08
N ALA A 269 11.33 -34.26 4.43
CA ALA A 269 10.50 -34.93 3.44
C ALA A 269 9.67 -33.88 2.68
N ARG A 270 9.02 -32.97 3.42
CA ARG A 270 8.25 -31.88 2.81
C ARG A 270 9.13 -30.88 2.06
N ALA A 271 10.31 -30.56 2.58
CA ALA A 271 11.28 -29.71 1.89
C ALA A 271 11.65 -30.30 0.53
N LYS A 272 11.96 -31.61 0.48
CA LYS A 272 12.26 -32.31 -0.77
C LYS A 272 11.08 -32.27 -1.76
N ASP A 273 9.84 -32.48 -1.30
CA ASP A 273 8.64 -32.39 -2.14
C ASP A 273 8.43 -30.99 -2.72
N LEU A 274 8.80 -29.95 -1.98
CA LEU A 274 8.75 -28.55 -2.42
C LEU A 274 9.97 -28.15 -3.27
N GLY A 275 10.98 -29.01 -3.38
CA GLY A 275 12.24 -28.70 -4.06
C GLY A 275 13.20 -27.80 -3.25
N PHE A 276 12.98 -27.68 -1.95
CA PHE A 276 13.82 -26.94 -1.00
C PHE A 276 14.99 -27.79 -0.50
N ARG A 277 16.06 -27.12 -0.07
CA ARG A 277 17.33 -27.79 0.30
C ARG A 277 17.51 -27.97 1.81
N GLY A 278 16.63 -27.38 2.61
CA GLY A 278 16.75 -27.39 4.07
C GLY A 278 15.46 -26.93 4.76
N PRO A 279 15.57 -26.41 5.99
CA PRO A 279 14.45 -25.75 6.67
C PRO A 279 13.85 -24.63 5.80
N PHE A 280 12.54 -24.46 5.90
CA PHE A 280 11.80 -23.47 5.11
C PHE A 280 10.73 -22.80 5.97
N TRP A 281 10.31 -21.62 5.56
CA TRP A 281 9.21 -20.88 6.18
C TRP A 281 7.89 -21.35 5.62
N LYS A 282 6.95 -21.75 6.49
CA LYS A 282 5.55 -21.98 6.14
C LYS A 282 4.76 -20.73 6.52
N VAL A 283 4.02 -20.17 5.56
CA VAL A 283 3.16 -19.01 5.74
C VAL A 283 1.72 -19.37 5.37
N GLU A 284 0.80 -19.20 6.32
CA GLU A 284 -0.63 -19.48 6.11
C GLU A 284 -1.47 -18.22 6.33
N HIS A 285 -2.35 -17.92 5.37
CA HIS A 285 -3.31 -16.82 5.48
C HIS A 285 -4.51 -17.05 4.56
N ASP A 286 -5.72 -16.95 5.08
CA ASP A 286 -6.94 -17.00 4.27
C ASP A 286 -7.41 -15.57 3.96
N PHE A 287 -7.91 -15.34 2.75
CA PHE A 287 -8.54 -14.08 2.38
C PHE A 287 -10.04 -14.24 2.18
N VAL A 288 -10.80 -13.26 2.65
CA VAL A 288 -12.24 -13.19 2.52
C VAL A 288 -12.63 -12.00 1.65
N LEU A 289 -13.23 -12.27 0.49
CA LEU A 289 -13.68 -11.23 -0.43
C LEU A 289 -15.11 -10.79 -0.11
N ALA A 290 -15.32 -9.47 -0.13
CA ALA A 290 -16.66 -8.89 -0.04
C ALA A 290 -17.37 -8.97 -1.41
N PRO A 291 -18.66 -9.29 -1.47
CA PRO A 291 -19.42 -9.25 -2.72
C PRO A 291 -19.48 -7.81 -3.26
N GLU A 292 -19.50 -7.65 -4.59
CA GLU A 292 -19.67 -6.33 -5.20
C GLU A 292 -20.97 -5.68 -4.70
N ARG A 293 -20.87 -4.44 -4.24
CA ARG A 293 -22.06 -3.63 -3.98
C ARG A 293 -22.84 -3.47 -5.27
N LYS A 294 -24.09 -3.96 -5.30
CA LYS A 294 -25.03 -3.58 -6.34
C LYS A 294 -25.13 -2.05 -6.35
N ARG A 295 -24.59 -1.43 -7.39
CA ARG A 295 -24.83 -0.01 -7.66
C ARG A 295 -26.32 0.11 -7.98
N ASN A 296 -27.10 0.63 -7.02
CA ASN A 296 -28.43 1.16 -7.29
C ASN A 296 -28.32 2.44 -8.11
#